data_AF-A0A5N3RZR4-F1
#
_entry.id   AF-A0A5N3RZR4-F1
#
_cell.length_a   1.000
_cell.length_b   1.000
_cell.length_c   1.000
_cell.angle_alpha   90.00
_cell.angle_beta   90.00
_cell.angle_gamma   90.00
#
_symmetry.space_group_name_H-M   'P 1'
#
loop_
_entity.id
_entity.type
_entity.pdbx_description
1 polymer ?
#
loop_
_entity_poly.entity_id
_entity_poly.type
_entity_poly.pdbx_seq_one_letter_code
_entity_poly.pdbx_strand_id
1 'polypeptide(L)'
;MDEEFKKQMEDKLSEYRQWTKEHLFTSCKLVHYVGVDRPNAFNFEPTEIEDRISGCIAEGFYVDWHTHKDCLYICVQEPDCPVPTWEQVIAQEAIADVDEILRNAGFDPSA
;
A
#
# COMPACT_ATOMS: atom_id res chain seq x y z
N MET A 1 -15.51 -18.88 -1.21
CA MET A 1 -15.00 -17.66 -1.85
C MET A 1 -16.01 -17.26 -2.90
N ASP A 2 -16.57 -16.06 -2.79
CA ASP A 2 -17.60 -15.53 -3.68
C ASP A 2 -17.05 -15.38 -5.12
N GLU A 3 -17.87 -15.67 -6.13
CA GLU A 3 -17.47 -15.53 -7.54
C GLU A 3 -17.21 -14.07 -7.93
N GLU A 4 -17.91 -13.12 -7.30
CA GLU A 4 -17.69 -11.69 -7.49
C GLU A 4 -16.33 -11.25 -6.96
N PHE A 5 -15.95 -11.77 -5.79
CA PHE A 5 -14.63 -11.51 -5.19
C PHE A 5 -13.50 -12.06 -6.07
N LYS A 6 -13.63 -13.30 -6.57
CA LYS A 6 -12.63 -13.88 -7.49
C LYS A 6 -12.44 -13.03 -8.73
N LYS A 7 -13.54 -12.51 -9.28
CA LYS A 7 -13.50 -11.63 -10.45
C LYS A 7 -12.77 -10.33 -10.14
N GLN A 8 -13.08 -9.67 -9.03
CA GLN A 8 -12.39 -8.44 -8.62
C GLN A 8 -10.87 -8.66 -8.45
N MET A 9 -10.48 -9.78 -7.84
CA MET A 9 -9.08 -10.15 -7.67
C MET A 9 -8.39 -10.40 -9.02
N GLU A 10 -9.00 -11.15 -9.93
CA GLU A 10 -8.42 -11.40 -11.26
C GLU A 10 -8.36 -10.12 -12.10
N ASP A 11 -9.37 -9.24 -12.03
CA ASP A 11 -9.37 -7.95 -12.71
C ASP A 11 -8.18 -7.10 -12.24
N LYS A 12 -7.90 -7.06 -10.92
CA LYS A 12 -6.78 -6.30 -10.37
C LYS A 12 -5.41 -6.91 -10.73
N LEU A 13 -5.28 -8.25 -10.71
CA LEU A 13 -4.06 -8.92 -11.16
C LEU A 13 -3.82 -8.72 -12.66
N SER A 14 -4.89 -8.72 -13.47
CA SER A 14 -4.81 -8.43 -14.91
C SER A 14 -4.34 -7.00 -15.16
N GLU A 15 -4.84 -6.02 -14.40
CA GLU A 15 -4.37 -4.63 -14.44
C GLU A 15 -2.86 -4.54 -14.16
N TYR A 16 -2.39 -5.20 -13.09
CA TYR A 16 -0.98 -5.26 -12.74
C TYR A 16 -0.12 -5.89 -13.86
N ARG A 17 -0.53 -7.05 -14.38
CA ARG A 17 0.17 -7.75 -15.47
C ARG A 17 0.22 -6.92 -16.75
N GLN A 18 -0.79 -6.10 -17.03
CA GLN A 18 -0.76 -5.17 -18.16
C GLN A 18 0.23 -4.03 -17.92
N TRP A 19 0.18 -3.44 -16.72
CA TRP A 19 1.04 -2.32 -16.34
C TRP A 19 2.54 -2.69 -16.39
N THR A 20 2.91 -3.89 -15.92
CA THR A 20 4.31 -4.37 -15.95
C THR A 20 4.90 -4.57 -17.34
N LYS A 21 4.09 -4.61 -18.40
CA LYS A 21 4.61 -4.66 -19.78
C LYS A 21 5.37 -3.40 -20.17
N GLU A 22 5.03 -2.27 -19.56
CA GLU A 22 5.59 -0.95 -19.87
C GLU A 22 6.52 -0.43 -18.77
N HIS A 23 6.55 -1.10 -17.61
CA HIS A 23 7.28 -0.65 -16.42
C HIS A 23 8.27 -1.73 -15.96
N LEU A 24 9.55 -1.38 -15.96
CA LEU A 24 10.63 -2.23 -15.50
C LEU A 24 11.05 -1.83 -14.08
N PHE A 25 11.39 -2.83 -13.27
CA PHE A 25 11.90 -2.65 -11.92
C PHE A 25 12.84 -3.81 -11.57
N THR A 26 13.73 -3.56 -10.62
CA THR A 26 14.74 -4.51 -10.13
C THR A 26 14.57 -4.85 -8.66
N SER A 27 13.73 -4.10 -7.94
CA SER A 27 13.42 -4.30 -6.54
C SER A 27 11.95 -4.03 -6.28
N CYS A 28 11.40 -4.65 -5.23
CA CYS A 28 10.01 -4.48 -4.83
C CYS A 28 9.91 -4.13 -3.34
N LYS A 29 8.98 -3.25 -3.01
CA LYS A 29 8.67 -2.83 -1.65
C LYS A 29 7.17 -2.77 -1.45
N LEU A 30 6.70 -3.37 -0.38
CA LEU A 30 5.31 -3.27 0.05
C LEU A 30 5.26 -2.26 1.19
N VAL A 31 4.37 -1.28 1.08
CA VAL A 31 4.13 -0.23 2.06
C VAL A 31 2.68 -0.37 2.52
N HIS A 32 2.50 -0.78 3.77
CA HIS A 32 1.22 -1.14 4.36
C HIS A 32 0.77 -0.05 5.35
N TYR A 33 -0.30 0.63 4.98
CA TYR A 33 -1.01 1.61 5.78
C TYR A 33 -2.22 0.96 6.46
N VAL A 34 -2.11 0.77 7.78
CA VAL A 34 -3.21 0.36 8.66
C VAL A 34 -3.46 1.53 9.60
N GLY A 35 -4.42 2.39 9.27
CA GLY A 35 -4.56 3.71 9.88
C GLY A 35 -3.77 4.82 9.16
N VAL A 36 -3.61 5.96 9.84
CA VAL A 36 -2.96 7.19 9.31
C VAL A 36 -1.54 7.41 9.81
N ASP A 37 -1.08 6.56 10.72
CA ASP A 37 0.24 6.63 11.35
C ASP A 37 1.33 6.08 10.43
N ARG A 38 2.48 5.75 11.01
CA ARG A 38 3.66 5.33 10.24
C ARG A 38 3.42 3.97 9.59
N PRO A 39 3.57 3.84 8.26
CA PRO A 39 3.34 2.57 7.58
C PRO A 39 4.41 1.54 7.93
N ASN A 40 4.02 0.28 7.84
CA ASN A 40 4.97 -0.82 7.81
C ASN A 40 5.49 -1.01 6.38
N ALA A 41 6.80 -1.15 6.22
CA ALA A 41 7.39 -1.36 4.90
C ALA A 41 8.39 -2.52 4.91
N PHE A 42 8.31 -3.38 3.89
CA PHE A 42 9.26 -4.47 3.72
C PHE A 42 9.55 -4.73 2.24
N ASN A 43 10.78 -5.18 1.99
CA ASN A 43 11.22 -5.60 0.66
C ASN A 43 10.83 -7.06 0.45
N PHE A 44 10.59 -7.44 -0.80
CA PHE A 44 10.24 -8.80 -1.19
C PHE A 44 10.65 -9.07 -2.63
N GLU A 45 10.63 -10.33 -3.05
CA GLU A 45 11.09 -10.72 -4.39
C GLU A 45 10.02 -10.46 -5.46
N PRO A 46 10.39 -10.09 -6.70
CA PRO A 46 9.44 -9.87 -7.78
C PRO A 46 8.50 -11.06 -8.06
N THR A 47 8.93 -12.28 -7.75
CA THR A 47 8.12 -13.49 -7.91
C THR A 47 6.95 -13.57 -6.93
N GLU A 48 6.96 -12.82 -5.84
CA GLU A 48 5.91 -12.84 -4.82
C GLU A 48 4.83 -11.78 -5.06
N ILE A 49 4.97 -10.90 -6.06
CA ILE A 49 4.09 -9.72 -6.23
C ILE A 49 2.61 -10.09 -6.31
N GLU A 50 2.25 -11.03 -7.19
CA GLU A 50 0.84 -11.42 -7.37
C GLU A 50 0.25 -12.08 -6.11
N ASP A 51 1.05 -12.88 -5.40
CA ASP A 51 0.65 -13.48 -4.12
C ASP A 51 0.40 -12.41 -3.05
N ARG A 52 1.23 -11.37 -3.00
CA ARG A 52 1.05 -10.24 -2.07
C ARG A 52 -0.20 -9.43 -2.42
N ILE A 53 -0.38 -9.07 -3.70
CA ILE A 53 -1.56 -8.33 -4.16
C ILE A 53 -2.85 -9.12 -3.82
N SER A 54 -2.91 -10.39 -4.19
CA SER A 54 -4.08 -11.23 -3.94
C SER A 54 -4.35 -11.43 -2.44
N GLY A 55 -3.31 -11.67 -1.63
CA GLY A 55 -3.42 -11.79 -0.17
C GLY A 55 -4.01 -10.53 0.47
N CYS A 56 -3.49 -9.36 0.12
CA CYS A 56 -4.00 -8.08 0.64
C CYS A 56 -5.46 -7.82 0.24
N ILE A 57 -5.83 -8.10 -1.01
CA ILE A 57 -7.22 -7.98 -1.47
C ILE A 57 -8.13 -8.96 -0.72
N ALA A 58 -7.67 -10.18 -0.45
CA ALA A 58 -8.43 -11.17 0.31
C ALA A 58 -8.62 -10.80 1.79
N GLU A 59 -7.70 -10.04 2.37
CA GLU A 59 -7.83 -9.44 3.69
C GLU A 59 -8.72 -8.19 3.71
N GLY A 60 -9.13 -7.69 2.53
CA GLY A 60 -10.03 -6.54 2.38
C GLY A 60 -9.31 -5.21 2.18
N PHE A 61 -8.00 -5.21 1.96
CA PHE A 61 -7.23 -3.99 1.71
C PHE A 61 -7.38 -3.49 0.28
N TYR A 62 -7.25 -2.18 0.12
CA TYR A 62 -7.02 -1.56 -1.18
C TYR A 62 -5.55 -1.65 -1.56
N VAL A 63 -5.28 -1.99 -2.82
CA VAL A 63 -3.94 -2.19 -3.35
C VAL A 63 -3.75 -1.35 -4.59
N ASP A 64 -2.65 -0.60 -4.64
CA ASP A 64 -2.21 0.16 -5.80
C ASP A 64 -0.69 0.05 -5.96
N TRP A 65 -0.14 0.43 -7.12
CA TRP A 65 1.29 0.32 -7.37
C TRP A 65 1.88 1.46 -8.21
N HIS A 66 3.16 1.74 -7.97
CA HIS A 66 3.93 2.72 -8.71
C HIS A 66 5.40 2.34 -8.79
N THR A 67 6.11 2.82 -9.82
CA THR A 67 7.56 2.65 -9.96
C THR A 67 8.30 3.95 -9.70
N HIS A 68 9.36 3.89 -8.90
CA HIS A 68 10.28 5.00 -8.68
C HIS A 68 11.72 4.48 -8.58
N LYS A 69 12.64 5.02 -9.40
CA LYS A 69 14.06 4.64 -9.42
C LYS A 69 14.29 3.12 -9.45
N ASP A 70 13.65 2.46 -10.41
CA ASP A 70 13.72 0.99 -10.61
C ASP A 70 13.19 0.14 -9.43
N CYS A 71 12.46 0.75 -8.50
CA CYS A 71 11.77 0.06 -7.42
C CYS A 71 10.26 0.10 -7.66
N LEU A 72 9.61 -1.06 -7.59
CA LEU A 72 8.17 -1.18 -7.52
C LEU A 72 7.72 -0.97 -6.07
N TYR A 73 6.84 0.00 -5.86
CA TYR A 73 6.14 0.21 -4.61
C TYR A 73 4.73 -0.33 -4.75
N ILE A 74 4.35 -1.27 -3.88
CA ILE A 74 2.98 -1.70 -3.69
C ILE A 74 2.45 -0.98 -2.46
N CYS A 75 1.47 -0.11 -2.65
CA CYS A 75 0.74 0.54 -1.58
C CYS A 75 -0.44 -0.35 -1.19
N VAL A 76 -0.51 -0.71 0.09
CA VAL A 76 -1.62 -1.44 0.69
C VAL A 76 -2.26 -0.53 1.72
N GLN A 77 -3.57 -0.33 1.65
CA GLN A 77 -4.30 0.62 2.47
C GLN A 77 -5.56 0.00 3.05
N GLU A 78 -5.79 0.22 4.34
CA GLU A 78 -7.05 -0.12 5.01
C GLU A 78 -8.24 0.70 4.45
N PRO A 79 -9.40 0.06 4.21
CA PRO A 79 -10.61 0.77 3.85
C PRO A 79 -10.92 1.91 4.84
N ASP A 80 -11.57 2.96 4.34
CA ASP A 80 -11.96 4.14 5.14
C ASP A 80 -10.80 4.98 5.72
N CYS A 81 -9.54 4.60 5.46
CA CYS A 81 -8.39 5.48 5.72
C CYS A 81 -8.21 6.52 4.60
N PRO A 82 -7.62 7.69 4.89
CA PRO A 82 -7.18 8.61 3.85
C PRO A 82 -6.16 7.95 2.90
N VAL A 83 -6.22 8.27 1.61
CA VAL A 83 -5.31 7.71 0.60
C VAL A 83 -3.95 8.40 0.71
N PRO A 84 -2.83 7.67 0.89
CA PRO A 84 -1.50 8.26 0.91
C PRO A 84 -1.11 8.78 -0.48
N THR A 85 -0.34 9.86 -0.53
CA THR A 85 0.31 10.28 -1.77
C THR A 85 1.48 9.36 -2.11
N TRP A 86 1.84 9.23 -3.39
CA TRP A 86 3.01 8.44 -3.78
C TRP A 86 4.32 8.95 -3.18
N GLU A 87 4.44 10.26 -2.92
CA GLU A 87 5.58 10.84 -2.21
C GLU A 87 5.69 10.26 -0.79
N GLN A 88 4.57 10.20 -0.06
CA GLN A 88 4.50 9.58 1.27
C GLN A 88 4.79 8.07 1.22
N VAL A 89 4.24 7.35 0.23
CA VAL A 89 4.49 5.91 0.06
C VAL A 89 5.98 5.64 -0.17
N ILE A 90 6.62 6.40 -1.07
CA ILE A 90 8.05 6.25 -1.38
C ILE A 90 8.91 6.59 -0.17
N ALA A 91 8.58 7.67 0.54
CA ALA A 91 9.25 8.11 1.76
C ALA A 91 8.95 7.21 2.98
N GLN A 92 7.91 6.37 2.91
CA GLN A 92 7.38 5.56 4.01
C GLN A 92 6.97 6.42 5.21
N GLU A 93 6.32 7.54 4.90
CA GLU A 93 5.84 8.52 5.87
C GLU A 93 4.38 8.27 6.25
N ALA A 94 4.01 8.73 7.44
CA ALA A 94 2.64 8.72 7.91
C ALA A 94 1.74 9.60 7.02
N ILE A 95 0.45 9.26 6.97
CA ILE A 95 -0.52 10.06 6.23
C ILE A 95 -0.86 11.33 7.01
N ALA A 96 -0.95 11.20 8.33
CA ALA A 96 -1.13 12.31 9.25
C ALA A 96 -0.20 12.16 10.45
N ASP A 97 0.38 13.26 10.92
CA ASP A 97 1.06 13.28 12.22
C ASP A 97 0.00 13.33 13.33
N VAL A 98 -0.42 12.15 13.77
CA VAL A 98 -1.41 11.99 14.84
C VAL A 98 -0.93 12.64 16.13
N ASP A 99 0.38 12.61 16.41
CA ASP A 99 0.94 13.26 17.60
C ASP A 99 0.84 14.77 17.50
N GLU A 100 1.07 15.36 16.32
CA GLU A 100 0.86 16.78 16.09
C GLU A 100 -0.62 17.16 16.21
N ILE A 101 -1.52 16.36 15.68
CA ILE A 101 -2.96 16.58 15.80
C ILE A 101 -3.40 16.52 17.26
N LEU A 102 -2.94 15.53 18.02
CA LEU A 102 -3.26 15.37 19.44
C LEU A 102 -2.68 16.52 20.28
N ARG A 103 -1.43 16.92 20.03
CA ARG A 103 -0.81 18.09 20.66
C ARG A 103 -1.60 19.37 20.37
N ASN A 104 -1.99 19.58 19.12
CA ASN A 104 -2.79 20.74 18.71
C ASN A 104 -4.21 20.73 19.31
N ALA A 105 -4.76 19.54 19.59
CA ALA A 105 -6.03 19.37 20.29
C ALA A 105 -5.93 19.50 21.83
N GLY A 106 -4.73 19.75 22.37
CA GLY A 106 -4.48 19.91 23.81
C GLY A 106 -4.35 18.60 24.58
N PHE A 107 -4.18 17.47 23.89
CA PHE A 107 -3.80 16.20 24.50
C PHE A 107 -2.28 16.11 24.60
N ASP A 108 -1.78 16.03 25.83
CA ASP A 108 -0.36 15.76 26.10
C ASP A 108 -0.16 14.25 26.27
N PRO A 109 0.52 13.56 25.33
CA PRO A 109 0.76 12.12 25.44
C PRO A 109 1.76 11.76 26.57
N SER A 110 2.29 12.75 27.29
CA SER A 110 3.24 12.57 28.39
C SER A 110 2.65 12.80 29.80
N ALA A 111 1.33 12.95 29.94
CA ALA A 111 0.62 13.12 31.22
C ALA A 111 0.15 11.80 31.86
#